data_AF-A0A957YVH5-F1
#
_entry.id   AF-A0A957YVH5-F1
#
_cell.length_a   1.000
_cell.length_b   1.000
_cell.length_c   1.000
_cell.angle_alpha   90.00
_cell.angle_beta   90.00
_cell.angle_gamma   90.00
#
_symmetry.space_group_name_H-M   'P 1'
#
loop_
_entity.id
_entity.type
_entity.pdbx_description
1 polymer ?
#
loop_
_entity_poly.entity_id
_entity_poly.type
_entity_poly.pdbx_seq_one_letter_code
_entity_poly.pdbx_strand_id
1 'polypeptide(L)'
;MSYIWNNFAEIVTLSGEHLTMVGIALVISLLIALPLSVLMARSPSLTTLVTGILGTLYTIPSIALLILLLPVFGLNQRSVIVAL
;
A
#
# COMPACT_ATOMS: atom_id res chain seq x y z
N MET A 1 -17.65 11.75 -22.47
CA MET A 1 -16.32 11.93 -23.09
C MET A 1 -15.79 13.35 -22.96
N SER A 2 -16.62 14.40 -22.80
CA SER A 2 -16.15 15.78 -22.56
C SER A 2 -15.47 16.00 -21.20
N TYR A 3 -15.83 15.24 -20.16
CA TYR A 3 -15.25 15.39 -18.81
C TYR A 3 -13.73 15.16 -18.77
N ILE A 4 -13.25 14.15 -19.51
CA ILE A 4 -11.83 13.82 -19.55
C ILE A 4 -11.03 14.95 -20.20
N TRP A 5 -11.56 15.55 -21.26
CA TRP A 5 -10.89 16.64 -21.97
C TRP A 5 -10.87 17.95 -21.17
N ASN A 6 -11.96 18.25 -20.46
CA ASN A 6 -12.06 19.47 -19.65
C ASN A 6 -11.26 19.38 -18.35
N ASN A 7 -11.11 18.18 -17.78
CA ASN A 7 -10.41 17.95 -16.51
C ASN A 7 -9.10 17.18 -16.69
N PHE A 8 -8.55 17.13 -17.91
CA PHE A 8 -7.35 16.36 -18.19
C PHE A 8 -6.17 16.78 -17.31
N ALA A 9 -5.98 18.09 -17.13
CA ALA A 9 -4.95 18.65 -16.28
C ALA A 9 -5.13 18.25 -14.80
N GLU A 10 -6.36 18.24 -14.31
CA GLU A 10 -6.68 17.83 -12.94
C GLU A 10 -6.43 16.32 -12.74
N ILE A 11 -6.87 15.49 -13.68
CA ILE A 11 -6.66 14.04 -13.65
C ILE A 11 -5.15 13.71 -13.63
N VAL A 12 -4.35 14.39 -14.46
CA VAL A 12 -2.90 14.19 -14.48
C VAL A 12 -2.27 14.61 -13.16
N THR A 13 -2.70 15.73 -12.58
CA THR A 13 -2.19 16.24 -11.31
C THR A 13 -2.50 15.25 -10.17
N LEU A 14 -3.76 14.83 -10.04
CA LEU A 14 -4.19 13.86 -9.02
C LEU A 14 -3.50 12.50 -9.19
N SER A 15 -3.31 12.05 -10.43
CA SER A 15 -2.56 10.83 -10.71
C SER A 15 -1.09 10.95 -10.30
N GLY A 16 -0.48 12.12 -10.52
CA GLY A 16 0.87 12.43 -10.05
C GLY A 16 0.99 12.37 -8.54
N GLU A 17 0.04 12.98 -7.81
CA GLU A 17 -0.01 12.89 -6.35
C GLU A 17 -0.12 11.44 -5.87
N HIS A 18 -1.01 10.66 -6.47
CA HIS A 18 -1.15 9.24 -6.12
C HIS A 18 0.12 8.44 -6.42
N LEU A 19 0.78 8.70 -7.54
CA LEU A 19 2.06 8.07 -7.88
C LEU A 19 3.15 8.40 -6.86
N THR A 20 3.21 9.63 -6.35
CA THR A 20 4.17 9.96 -5.29
C THR A 20 3.89 9.18 -4.00
N MET A 21 2.62 9.05 -3.60
CA MET A 21 2.24 8.27 -2.42
C MET A 21 2.60 6.77 -2.60
N VAL A 22 2.27 6.19 -3.76
CA VAL A 22 2.62 4.80 -4.10
C VAL A 22 4.15 4.61 -4.09
N GLY A 23 4.90 5.55 -4.68
CA GLY A 23 6.35 5.48 -4.72
C GLY A 23 6.98 5.45 -3.33
N ILE A 24 6.49 6.29 -2.41
CA ILE A 24 6.94 6.30 -1.02
C ILE A 24 6.59 4.96 -0.33
N ALA A 25 5.35 4.49 -0.48
CA ALA A 25 4.91 3.21 0.08
C ALA A 25 5.78 2.05 -0.43
N LEU A 26 6.08 2.00 -1.73
CA LEU A 26 6.93 0.98 -2.33
C LEU A 26 8.36 0.98 -1.78
N VAL A 27 8.97 2.15 -1.61
CA VAL A 27 10.32 2.26 -1.04
C VAL A 27 10.34 1.71 0.40
N ILE A 28 9.36 2.09 1.22
CA ILE A 28 9.24 1.59 2.59
C ILE A 28 9.02 0.07 2.59
N SER A 29 8.10 -0.41 1.76
CA SER A 29 7.79 -1.83 1.62
C SER A 29 9.01 -2.63 1.17
N LEU A 30 9.82 -2.14 0.23
CA LEU A 30 11.06 -2.80 -0.18
C LEU A 30 12.09 -2.86 0.96
N LEU A 31 12.26 -1.77 1.71
CA LEU A 31 13.18 -1.74 2.85
C LEU A 31 12.82 -2.75 3.94
N ILE A 32 11.55 -3.11 4.08
CA ILE A 32 11.07 -4.10 5.06
C ILE A 32 11.03 -5.51 4.46
N ALA A 33 10.51 -5.65 3.23
CA ALA A 33 10.33 -6.94 2.57
C ALA A 33 11.66 -7.60 2.21
N LEU A 34 12.67 -6.84 1.79
CA LEU A 34 14.00 -7.38 1.47
C LEU A 34 14.66 -8.09 2.67
N PRO A 35 14.86 -7.45 3.84
CA PRO A 35 15.44 -8.15 4.99
C PRO A 35 14.55 -9.29 5.48
N LEU A 36 13.23 -9.12 5.47
CA LEU A 36 12.29 -10.17 5.88
C LEU A 36 12.40 -11.41 4.99
N SER A 37 12.47 -11.21 3.67
CA SER A 37 12.61 -12.30 2.69
C SER A 37 13.93 -13.06 2.86
N VAL A 38 15.02 -12.37 3.17
CA VAL A 38 16.33 -13.01 3.46
C VAL A 38 16.28 -13.82 4.76
N LEU A 39 15.58 -13.33 5.80
CA LEU A 39 15.40 -14.07 7.05
C LEU A 39 14.51 -15.31 6.85
N MET A 40 13.45 -15.20 6.05
CA MET A 40 12.58 -16.31 5.68
C MET A 40 13.36 -17.42 4.96
N ALA A 41 14.29 -17.06 4.07
CA ALA A 41 15.12 -18.03 3.36
C ALA A 41 15.95 -18.95 4.29
N ARG A 42 16.21 -18.52 5.52
CA ARG A 42 16.98 -19.30 6.51
C ARG A 42 16.11 -20.13 7.46
N SER A 43 14.81 -19.88 7.53
CA SER A 43 13.92 -20.59 8.46
C SER A 43 12.57 -20.94 7.81
N PRO A 44 12.28 -22.25 7.62
CA PRO A 44 11.01 -22.67 7.05
C PRO A 44 9.81 -22.33 7.96
N SER A 45 10.00 -22.29 9.29
CA SER A 45 8.94 -21.91 10.24
C SER A 45 8.54 -20.43 10.10
N LEU A 46 9.52 -19.53 9.96
CA LEU A 46 9.28 -18.11 9.67
C LEU A 46 8.57 -17.94 8.33
N THR A 47 8.96 -18.73 7.33
CA THR A 47 8.31 -18.69 6.01
C THR A 47 6.82 -19.03 6.11
N THR A 48 6.46 -20.12 6.80
CA THR A 48 5.06 -20.52 6.96
C THR A 48 4.25 -19.48 7.72
N LEU A 49 4.78 -18.94 8.82
CA LEU A 49 4.09 -17.94 9.63
C LEU A 49 3.86 -16.63 8.86
N VAL A 50 4.92 -16.07 8.26
CA VAL A 50 4.85 -14.82 7.52
C VAL A 50 3.95 -14.94 6.29
N THR A 51 4.07 -16.04 5.54
CA THR A 51 3.22 -16.27 4.36
C THR A 51 1.75 -16.43 4.75
N GLY A 52 1.45 -17.08 5.88
CA GLY A 52 0.08 -17.18 6.40
C GLY A 52 -0.51 -15.82 6.76
N ILE A 53 0.26 -14.98 7.48
CA ILE A 53 -0.17 -13.63 7.87
C ILE A 53 -0.33 -12.73 6.63
N LEU A 54 0.65 -12.73 5.72
CA LEU A 54 0.57 -11.94 4.50
C LEU A 54 -0.61 -12.41 3.62
N GLY A 55 -0.83 -13.71 3.51
CA GLY A 55 -1.95 -14.27 2.76
C GLY A 55 -3.30 -13.79 3.28
N THR A 56 -3.51 -13.75 4.60
CA THR A 56 -4.76 -13.20 5.16
C THR A 56 -4.86 -11.69 4.95
N LEU A 57 -3.78 -10.93 5.18
CA LEU A 57 -3.77 -9.49 4.95
C LEU A 57 -4.06 -9.12 3.48
N TYR A 58 -3.51 -9.85 2.51
CA TYR A 58 -3.73 -9.61 1.08
C TYR A 58 -5.16 -9.91 0.61
N THR A 59 -5.97 -10.62 1.39
CA THR A 59 -7.39 -10.79 1.08
C THR A 59 -8.24 -9.58 1.49
N ILE A 60 -7.71 -8.69 2.33
CA ILE A 60 -8.41 -7.48 2.74
C ILE A 60 -8.32 -6.46 1.60
N PRO A 61 -9.45 -6.00 1.03
CA PRO A 61 -9.42 -4.99 -0.02
C PRO A 61 -8.92 -3.66 0.53
N SER A 62 -8.13 -2.94 -0.27
CA SER A 62 -7.49 -1.68 0.15
C SER A 62 -8.48 -0.63 0.67
N ILE A 63 -9.67 -0.53 0.07
CA ILE A 63 -10.73 0.40 0.54
C ILE A 63 -11.20 0.03 1.96
N ALA A 64 -11.37 -1.26 2.27
CA ALA A 64 -11.77 -1.68 3.61
C ALA A 64 -10.66 -1.43 4.63
N LEU A 65 -9.41 -1.65 4.24
CA LEU A 65 -8.25 -1.35 5.06
C LEU A 65 -8.16 0.15 5.39
N LEU A 66 -8.42 1.03 4.41
CA LEU A 66 -8.44 2.48 4.62
C LEU A 66 -9.51 2.88 5.64
N ILE A 67 -10.73 2.35 5.52
CA ILE A 67 -11.82 2.61 6.49
C ILE A 67 -11.43 2.10 7.89
N LEU A 68 -10.75 0.96 7.97
CA LEU A 68 -10.29 0.39 9.25
C LEU A 68 -9.16 1.20 9.90
N LEU A 69 -8.29 1.82 9.11
CA LEU A 69 -7.20 2.67 9.58
C LEU A 69 -7.66 4.10 9.93
N LEU A 70 -8.82 4.51 9.44
CA LEU A 70 -9.45 5.80 9.70
C LEU A 70 -9.45 6.25 11.18
N PRO A 71 -9.87 5.44 12.17
CA PRO A 71 -9.87 5.86 13.57
C PRO A 71 -8.48 6.05 14.17
N VAL A 72 -7.46 5.38 13.61
CA VAL A 72 -6.08 5.41 14.13
C VAL A 72 -5.26 6.52 13.47
N PHE A 73 -5.36 6.63 12.14
CA PHE A 73 -4.53 7.53 11.33
C PHE A 73 -5.29 8.73 10.77
N GLY A 74 -6.63 8.70 10.70
CA GLY A 74 -7.46 9.75 10.10
C GLY A 74 -7.50 9.71 8.55
N LEU A 75 -8.32 10.57 7.95
CA LEU A 75 -8.34 10.79 6.48
C LEU A 75 -7.16 11.66 6.06
N ASN A 76 -6.00 11.05 5.87
CA ASN A 76 -4.81 11.76 5.37
C ASN A 76 -3.93 10.86 4.50
N GLN A 77 -2.93 11.47 3.86
CA GLN A 77 -1.96 10.77 3.01
C GLN A 77 -1.24 9.62 3.73
N ARG A 78 -1.03 9.72 5.06
CA ARG A 78 -0.37 8.68 5.84
C ARG A 78 -1.22 7.40 5.89
N SER A 79 -2.53 7.54 6.10
CA SER A 79 -3.43 6.38 6.07
C SER A 79 -3.45 5.71 4.69
N VAL A 80 -3.33 6.49 3.61
CA VAL A 80 -3.24 5.94 2.24
C VAL A 80 -1.92 5.20 2.03
N ILE A 81 -0.80 5.78 2.46
CA ILE A 81 0.53 5.15 2.37
C ILE A 81 0.60 3.85 3.17
N VAL A 82 -0.04 3.77 4.34
CA VAL A 82 -0.08 2.55 5.17
C VAL A 82 -1.01 1.49 4.59
N ALA A 83 -2.07 1.90 3.88
CA ALA A 83 -3.01 0.99 3.25
C ALA A 83 -2.53 0.42 1.90
N LEU A 84 -1.49 1.02 1.30
CA LEU A 84 -0.89 0.62 0.03
C LEU A 84 0.31 -0.32 0.21
#